data_AF-A0A7C5M7E8-F1
#
_entry.id   AF-A0A7C5M7E8-F1
#
_cell.length_a   1.000
_cell.length_b   1.000
_cell.length_c   1.000
_cell.angle_alpha   90.00
_cell.angle_beta   90.00
_cell.angle_gamma   90.00
#
_symmetry.space_group_name_H-M   'P 1'
#
loop_
_entity.id
_entity.type
_entity.pdbx_description
1 polymer ?
#
loop_
_entity_poly.entity_id
_entity_poly.type
_entity_poly.pdbx_seq_one_letter_code
_entity_poly.pdbx_strand_id
1 'polypeptide(L)'
;MSFRYEELLGNAVLGMDTLWGGDVMNPSGTGRFIADCWFSDEPLPPAYTHPAAARLRETGGVSAEKPDREAIERYLDAVDLPGAIAGLASAAKQMTGLRAQYVSNLAECFQVMWDLAMEILGQREPVPYERCVMASTGAPPSPSAPDQKREQVAELLSKAGYGTRTPDDLLRSVDEWRAARRVPMASVRSLGDAYIARYDRLAERNLLPYLPEELHRVPRANIEFLPIQGAWFSGSMNYLGRKRKPDGAPEYEATYEINASLEISVPEFEQLISHEV
;
A
#
# COMPACT_ATOMS: atom_id res chain seq x y z
N MET A 1 -11.62 -23.94 1.71
CA MET A 1 -10.37 -24.03 2.50
C MET A 1 -10.76 -24.31 3.93
N SER A 2 -9.85 -24.81 4.77
CA SER A 2 -10.19 -25.08 6.18
C SER A 2 -10.28 -23.75 6.93
N PHE A 3 -11.28 -23.60 7.82
CA PHE A 3 -11.43 -22.48 8.77
C PHE A 3 -10.09 -22.10 9.45
N ARG A 4 -9.23 -23.10 9.68
CA ARG A 4 -7.89 -22.93 10.24
C ARG A 4 -6.93 -22.09 9.38
N TYR A 5 -7.02 -22.17 8.04
CA TYR A 5 -6.14 -21.39 7.16
C TYR A 5 -6.52 -19.91 7.15
N GLU A 6 -7.81 -19.60 7.05
CA GLU A 6 -8.33 -18.23 7.05
C GLU A 6 -8.03 -17.54 8.39
N GLU A 7 -8.19 -18.26 9.50
CA GLU A 7 -7.79 -17.79 10.83
C GLU A 7 -6.29 -17.49 10.92
N LEU A 8 -5.42 -18.39 10.44
CA LEU A 8 -3.96 -18.17 10.41
C LEU A 8 -3.60 -16.96 9.55
N LEU A 9 -4.24 -16.82 8.39
CA LEU A 9 -4.01 -15.69 7.48
C LEU A 9 -4.41 -14.37 8.12
N GLY A 10 -5.62 -14.28 8.68
CA GLY A 10 -6.09 -13.08 9.36
C GLY A 10 -5.18 -12.69 10.52
N ASN A 11 -4.83 -13.64 11.39
CA ASN A 11 -3.95 -13.38 12.53
C ASN A 11 -2.54 -12.96 12.12
N ALA A 12 -1.95 -13.57 11.08
CA ALA A 12 -0.62 -13.15 10.61
C ALA A 12 -0.67 -11.76 9.95
N VAL A 13 -1.61 -11.51 9.03
CA VAL A 13 -1.70 -10.25 8.29
C VAL A 13 -1.98 -9.08 9.24
N LEU A 14 -3.11 -9.13 9.96
CA LEU A 14 -3.50 -8.02 10.83
C LEU A 14 -2.67 -7.96 12.10
N GLY A 15 -2.12 -9.10 12.51
CA GLY A 15 -1.28 -9.15 13.68
C GLY A 15 0.09 -8.52 13.45
N MET A 16 0.68 -8.75 12.28
CA MET A 16 1.88 -8.04 11.85
C MET A 16 1.58 -6.56 11.59
N ASP A 17 0.50 -6.24 10.89
CA ASP A 17 0.08 -4.84 10.69
C ASP A 17 -0.04 -4.09 12.03
N THR A 18 -0.76 -4.66 12.99
CA THR A 18 -0.92 -4.09 14.34
C THR A 18 0.41 -3.96 15.09
N LEU A 19 1.32 -4.94 14.98
CA LEU A 19 2.64 -4.87 15.61
C LEU A 19 3.43 -3.63 15.14
N TRP A 20 3.29 -3.29 13.86
CA TRP A 20 3.93 -2.14 13.25
C TRP A 20 3.13 -0.84 13.42
N GLY A 21 2.02 -0.85 14.16
CA GLY A 21 1.19 0.32 14.46
C GLY A 21 0.03 0.52 13.47
N GLY A 22 -0.20 -0.42 12.57
CA GLY A 22 -1.29 -0.37 11.61
C GLY A 22 -2.67 -0.57 12.24
N ASP A 23 -3.65 0.14 11.69
CA ASP A 23 -5.06 0.14 12.03
C ASP A 23 -5.86 0.03 10.73
N VAL A 24 -6.23 -1.21 10.38
CA VAL A 24 -7.01 -1.46 9.16
C VAL A 24 -8.43 -0.87 9.16
N MET A 25 -8.87 -0.30 10.27
CA MET A 25 -10.16 0.36 10.38
C MET A 25 -10.05 1.88 10.47
N ASN A 26 -8.82 2.44 10.46
CA ASN A 26 -8.59 3.88 10.45
C ASN A 26 -9.05 4.49 9.12
N PRO A 27 -9.92 5.50 9.11
CA PRO A 27 -10.39 6.10 7.86
C PRO A 27 -9.29 6.83 7.07
N SER A 28 -8.11 7.08 7.66
CA SER A 28 -6.98 7.78 7.05
C SER A 28 -5.78 6.86 6.83
N GLY A 29 -4.96 7.25 5.84
CA GLY A 29 -3.70 6.60 5.48
C GLY A 29 -2.67 6.62 6.60
N THR A 30 -2.83 7.52 7.57
CA THR A 30 -1.99 7.61 8.76
C THR A 30 -2.00 6.35 9.62
N GLY A 31 -3.05 5.54 9.53
CA GLY A 31 -3.13 4.24 10.21
C GLY A 31 -2.79 3.05 9.31
N ARG A 32 -2.42 3.24 8.04
CA ARG A 32 -2.15 2.14 7.10
C ARG A 32 -0.66 1.85 7.07
N PHE A 33 -0.27 0.59 7.29
CA PHE A 33 1.15 0.22 7.33
C PHE A 33 1.47 -1.00 6.47
N ILE A 34 0.90 -2.17 6.78
CA ILE A 34 1.09 -3.43 6.05
C ILE A 34 -0.19 -3.87 5.34
N ALA A 35 -1.34 -3.71 5.99
CA ALA A 35 -2.63 -4.09 5.43
C ALA A 35 -3.48 -2.86 5.09
N ASP A 36 -3.90 -2.77 3.84
CA ASP A 36 -4.66 -1.61 3.37
C ASP A 36 -6.12 -1.63 3.81
N CYS A 37 -6.73 -2.81 4.04
CA CYS A 37 -8.16 -2.93 4.34
C CYS A 37 -8.59 -4.32 4.84
N TRP A 38 -9.78 -4.39 5.46
CA TRP A 38 -10.48 -5.64 5.81
C TRP A 38 -11.96 -5.53 5.44
N PHE A 39 -12.33 -6.03 4.26
CA PHE A 39 -13.66 -5.83 3.65
C PHE A 39 -14.41 -7.14 3.33
N SER A 40 -13.92 -8.29 3.80
CA SER A 40 -14.46 -9.61 3.45
C SER A 40 -15.77 -9.98 4.14
N ASP A 41 -16.37 -9.07 4.93
CA ASP A 41 -17.47 -9.33 5.87
C ASP A 41 -17.16 -10.41 6.94
N GLU A 42 -15.98 -11.01 6.90
CA GLU A 42 -15.48 -11.93 7.91
C GLU A 42 -15.17 -11.19 9.21
N PRO A 43 -15.35 -11.84 10.38
CA PRO A 43 -14.94 -11.28 11.65
C PRO A 43 -13.46 -10.90 11.64
N LEU A 44 -13.14 -9.75 12.23
CA LEU A 44 -11.75 -9.39 12.48
C LEU A 44 -11.08 -10.45 13.40
N PRO A 45 -9.85 -10.87 13.11
CA PRO A 45 -9.14 -11.87 13.88
C PRO A 45 -8.79 -11.39 15.30
N PRO A 46 -8.59 -12.31 16.26
CA PRO A 46 -8.15 -11.99 17.62
C PRO A 46 -6.91 -11.10 17.69
N ALA A 47 -5.95 -11.29 16.79
CA ALA A 47 -4.76 -10.45 16.68
C ALA A 47 -5.07 -8.94 16.51
N TYR A 48 -6.26 -8.61 15.99
CA TYR A 48 -6.70 -7.23 15.84
C TYR A 48 -7.66 -6.79 16.95
N THR A 49 -8.59 -7.65 17.37
CA THR A 49 -9.68 -7.28 18.30
C THR A 49 -9.28 -7.33 19.77
N HIS A 50 -8.17 -7.97 20.12
CA HIS A 50 -7.73 -8.10 21.51
C HIS A 50 -7.45 -6.71 22.14
N PRO A 51 -7.75 -6.48 23.45
CA PRO A 51 -7.49 -5.18 24.08
C PRO A 51 -6.04 -4.71 24.01
N ALA A 52 -5.07 -5.63 24.09
CA ALA A 52 -3.65 -5.29 23.91
C ALA A 52 -3.33 -4.80 22.49
N ALA A 53 -4.03 -5.33 21.47
CA ALA A 53 -3.88 -4.90 20.08
C ALA A 53 -4.39 -3.46 19.90
N ALA A 54 -5.56 -3.15 20.49
CA ALA A 54 -6.10 -1.79 20.49
C ALA A 54 -5.12 -0.78 21.12
N ARG A 55 -4.57 -1.13 22.29
CA ARG A 55 -3.55 -0.29 22.95
C ARG A 55 -2.30 -0.11 22.08
N LEU A 56 -1.83 -1.17 21.42
CA LEU A 56 -0.63 -1.10 20.60
C LEU A 56 -0.79 -0.19 19.38
N ARG A 57 -1.98 -0.17 18.76
CA ARG A 57 -2.30 0.75 17.66
C ARG A 57 -2.26 2.20 18.10
N GLU A 58 -2.78 2.52 19.29
CA GLU A 58 -2.72 3.88 19.85
C GLU A 58 -1.29 4.38 20.07
N THR A 59 -0.35 3.45 20.33
CA THR A 59 1.05 3.79 20.60
C THR A 59 1.91 3.78 19.34
N GLY A 60 1.37 3.42 18.17
CA GLY A 60 2.09 3.36 16.89
C GLY A 60 3.01 2.14 16.75
N GLY A 61 2.84 1.11 17.57
CA GLY A 61 3.62 -0.13 17.46
C GLY A 61 5.14 0.04 17.52
N VAL A 62 5.87 -0.84 16.82
CA VAL A 62 7.33 -0.76 16.68
C VAL A 62 7.81 0.37 15.77
N SER A 63 6.92 0.99 14.99
CA SER A 63 7.28 2.09 14.07
C SER A 63 7.26 3.47 14.73
N ALA A 64 6.74 3.57 15.95
CA ALA A 64 6.75 4.81 16.71
C ALA A 64 8.18 5.32 16.96
N GLU A 65 8.37 6.64 16.99
CA GLU A 65 9.67 7.27 17.28
C GLU A 65 10.28 6.76 18.61
N LYS A 66 9.42 6.46 19.59
CA LYS A 66 9.76 5.82 20.86
C LYS A 66 8.78 4.68 21.12
N PRO A 67 9.09 3.43 20.73
CA PRO A 67 8.19 2.30 20.89
C PRO A 67 7.82 2.07 22.37
N ASP A 68 6.51 1.96 22.66
CA ASP A 68 5.99 1.62 23.99
C ASP A 68 6.23 0.13 24.26
N ARG A 69 7.36 -0.19 24.90
CA ARG A 69 7.78 -1.57 25.17
C ARG A 69 6.75 -2.36 25.99
N GLU A 70 6.07 -1.73 26.93
CA GLU A 70 5.07 -2.39 27.77
C GLU A 70 3.82 -2.77 26.96
N ALA A 71 3.36 -1.88 26.07
CA ALA A 71 2.26 -2.18 25.17
C ALA A 71 2.61 -3.30 24.18
N ILE A 72 3.84 -3.28 23.65
CA ILE A 72 4.35 -4.30 22.73
C ILE A 72 4.44 -5.66 23.42
N GLU A 73 5.07 -5.75 24.60
CA GLU A 73 5.20 -6.99 25.36
C GLU A 73 3.82 -7.59 25.68
N ARG A 74 2.88 -6.78 26.16
CA ARG A 74 1.50 -7.23 26.42
C ARG A 74 0.80 -7.79 25.19
N TYR A 75 1.06 -7.21 24.02
CA TYR A 75 0.48 -7.69 22.78
C TYR A 75 1.11 -9.02 22.35
N LEU A 76 2.44 -9.13 22.44
CA LEU A 76 3.18 -10.36 22.11
C LEU A 76 2.88 -11.51 23.07
N ASP A 77 2.55 -11.22 24.33
CA ASP A 77 2.07 -12.22 25.29
C ASP A 77 0.65 -12.73 24.97
N ALA A 78 -0.16 -11.89 24.32
CA ALA A 78 -1.57 -12.19 24.03
C ALA A 78 -1.79 -12.82 22.65
N VAL A 79 -0.88 -12.60 21.69
CA VAL A 79 -1.05 -12.97 20.28
C VAL A 79 0.17 -13.72 19.77
N ASP A 80 -0.02 -14.99 19.41
CA ASP A 80 1.04 -15.85 18.86
C ASP A 80 1.27 -15.59 17.36
N LEU A 81 1.96 -14.48 17.06
CA LEU A 81 2.35 -14.15 15.68
C LEU A 81 3.31 -15.19 15.07
N PRO A 82 4.37 -15.65 15.76
CA PRO A 82 5.26 -16.67 15.21
C PRO A 82 4.52 -17.97 14.86
N GLY A 83 3.58 -18.40 15.70
CA GLY A 83 2.74 -19.57 15.44
C GLY A 83 1.81 -19.37 14.24
N ALA A 84 1.20 -18.19 14.09
CA ALA A 84 0.39 -17.87 12.91
C ALA A 84 1.21 -17.93 11.60
N ILE A 85 2.40 -17.33 11.60
CA ILE A 85 3.33 -17.31 10.45
C ILE A 85 3.81 -18.72 10.10
N ALA A 86 4.25 -19.50 11.10
CA ALA A 86 4.68 -20.88 10.90
C ALA A 86 3.54 -21.79 10.43
N GLY A 87 2.32 -21.52 10.90
CA GLY A 87 1.09 -22.17 10.45
C GLY A 87 0.80 -21.91 8.98
N LEU A 88 0.95 -20.67 8.51
CA LEU A 88 0.82 -20.32 7.09
C LEU A 88 1.86 -21.02 6.22
N ALA A 89 3.12 -21.01 6.62
CA ALA A 89 4.18 -21.73 5.92
C ALA A 89 3.90 -23.25 5.84
N SER A 90 3.31 -23.82 6.89
CA SER A 90 2.90 -25.23 6.93
C SER A 90 1.69 -25.51 6.04
N ALA A 91 0.70 -24.60 6.02
CA ALA A 91 -0.46 -24.71 5.14
C ALA A 91 -0.07 -24.62 3.66
N ALA A 92 0.89 -23.75 3.31
CA ALA A 92 1.42 -23.63 1.94
C ALA A 92 1.94 -24.96 1.39
N LYS A 93 2.60 -25.78 2.22
CA LYS A 93 3.12 -27.12 1.84
C LYS A 93 2.02 -28.12 1.47
N GLN A 94 0.77 -27.88 1.90
CA GLN A 94 -0.39 -28.72 1.59
C GLN A 94 -1.16 -28.22 0.36
N MET A 95 -0.78 -27.06 -0.18
CA MET A 95 -1.38 -26.47 -1.39
C MET A 95 -0.57 -26.86 -2.63
N THR A 96 -1.14 -26.61 -3.81
CA THR A 96 -0.48 -26.83 -5.10
C THR A 96 -0.50 -25.57 -5.97
N GLY A 97 0.42 -25.53 -6.94
CA GLY A 97 0.50 -24.46 -7.94
C GLY A 97 0.87 -23.08 -7.37
N LEU A 98 0.46 -22.04 -8.09
CA LEU A 98 0.79 -20.64 -7.77
C LEU A 98 0.30 -20.21 -6.38
N ARG A 99 -0.81 -20.78 -5.92
CA ARG A 99 -1.34 -20.47 -4.58
C ARG A 99 -0.38 -20.92 -3.47
N ALA A 100 0.22 -22.11 -3.61
CA ALA A 100 1.21 -22.60 -2.65
C ALA A 100 2.43 -21.67 -2.58
N GLN A 101 2.93 -21.25 -3.74
CA GLN A 101 4.07 -20.32 -3.83
C GLN A 101 3.73 -18.96 -3.21
N TYR A 102 2.55 -18.40 -3.53
CA TYR A 102 2.10 -17.13 -2.98
C TYR A 102 2.01 -17.16 -1.44
N VAL A 103 1.36 -18.18 -0.87
CA VAL A 103 1.23 -18.30 0.60
C VAL A 103 2.58 -18.55 1.27
N SER A 104 3.45 -19.34 0.64
CA SER A 104 4.82 -19.57 1.15
C SER A 104 5.62 -18.26 1.20
N ASN A 105 5.62 -17.49 0.11
CA ASN A 105 6.33 -16.22 0.04
C ASN A 105 5.74 -15.19 0.99
N LEU A 106 4.41 -15.16 1.14
CA LEU A 106 3.74 -14.30 2.11
C LEU A 106 4.18 -14.60 3.55
N ALA A 107 4.28 -15.88 3.93
CA ALA A 107 4.79 -16.28 5.23
C ALA A 107 6.25 -15.87 5.43
N GLU A 108 7.08 -15.96 4.38
CA GLU A 108 8.46 -15.47 4.41
C GLU A 108 8.55 -13.95 4.61
N CYS A 109 7.71 -13.17 3.92
CA CYS A 109 7.61 -11.72 4.14
C CYS A 109 7.23 -11.39 5.59
N PHE A 110 6.23 -12.08 6.15
CA PHE A 110 5.87 -11.90 7.57
C PHE A 110 6.99 -12.28 8.51
N GLN A 111 7.75 -13.35 8.21
CA GLN A 111 8.90 -13.73 9.02
C GLN A 111 10.00 -12.65 9.00
N VAL A 112 10.26 -12.03 7.85
CA VAL A 112 11.22 -10.92 7.73
C VAL A 112 10.74 -9.70 8.50
N MET A 113 9.47 -9.32 8.37
CA MET A 113 8.89 -8.20 9.13
C MET A 113 8.87 -8.46 10.63
N TRP A 114 8.65 -9.71 11.06
CA TRP A 114 8.78 -10.09 12.47
C TRP A 114 10.22 -9.93 12.96
N ASP A 115 11.20 -10.42 12.21
CA ASP A 115 12.60 -10.34 12.60
C ASP A 115 13.09 -8.88 12.67
N LEU A 116 12.63 -8.03 11.75
CA LEU A 116 12.88 -6.58 11.78
C LEU A 116 12.25 -5.92 13.02
N ALA A 117 11.03 -6.28 13.38
CA ALA A 117 10.39 -5.79 14.60
C ALA A 117 11.21 -6.20 15.85
N MET A 118 11.72 -7.44 15.89
CA MET A 118 12.56 -7.91 16.99
C MET A 118 13.94 -7.22 17.03
N GLU A 119 14.52 -6.92 15.87
CA GLU A 119 15.73 -6.10 15.75
C GLU A 119 15.52 -4.71 16.35
N ILE A 120 14.44 -4.00 15.99
CA ILE A 120 14.09 -2.68 16.54
C ILE A 120 13.98 -2.73 18.07
N LEU A 121 13.46 -3.82 18.63
CA LEU A 121 13.33 -4.01 20.07
C LEU A 121 14.66 -4.38 20.76
N GLY A 122 15.71 -4.68 20.00
CA GLY A 122 17.01 -5.15 20.50
C GLY A 122 16.99 -6.60 20.97
N GLN A 123 16.05 -7.40 20.46
CA GLN A 123 15.85 -8.81 20.85
C GLN A 123 16.52 -9.80 19.89
N ARG A 124 16.99 -9.33 18.73
CA ARG A 124 17.68 -10.15 17.72
C ARG A 124 18.80 -9.37 17.05
N GLU A 125 19.68 -10.12 16.39
CA GLU A 125 20.71 -9.58 15.50
C GLU A 125 20.09 -8.83 14.32
N PRO A 126 20.81 -7.85 13.74
CA PRO A 126 20.35 -7.13 12.57
C PRO A 126 19.98 -8.04 11.40
N VAL A 127 18.82 -7.78 10.78
CA VAL A 127 18.34 -8.51 9.62
C VAL A 127 19.17 -8.09 8.39
N PRO A 128 19.78 -9.03 7.66
CA PRO A 128 20.56 -8.69 6.47
C PRO A 128 19.72 -7.95 5.42
N TYR A 129 20.24 -6.83 4.91
CA TYR A 129 19.57 -6.03 3.87
C TYR A 129 19.12 -6.86 2.67
N GLU A 130 19.96 -7.79 2.20
CA GLU A 130 19.64 -8.69 1.09
C GLU A 130 18.37 -9.51 1.35
N ARG A 131 18.14 -9.94 2.60
CA ARG A 131 16.94 -10.69 2.97
C ARG A 131 15.67 -9.81 2.88
N CYS A 132 15.76 -8.56 3.30
CA CYS A 132 14.67 -7.59 3.17
C CYS A 132 14.34 -7.32 1.70
N VAL A 133 15.36 -7.16 0.84
CA VAL A 133 15.16 -6.93 -0.60
C VAL A 133 14.60 -8.17 -1.30
N MET A 134 15.08 -9.36 -0.96
CA MET A 134 14.54 -10.60 -1.52
C MET A 134 13.07 -10.80 -1.17
N ALA A 135 12.69 -10.58 0.09
CA ALA A 135 11.29 -10.70 0.52
C ALA A 135 10.38 -9.66 -0.14
N SER A 136 10.86 -8.43 -0.35
CA SER A 136 10.05 -7.36 -0.95
C SER A 136 9.96 -7.42 -2.47
N THR A 137 10.99 -7.89 -3.16
CA THR A 137 11.09 -7.82 -4.64
C THR A 137 11.15 -9.16 -5.34
N GLY A 138 11.40 -10.26 -4.62
CA GLY A 138 11.66 -11.59 -5.19
C GLY A 138 13.00 -11.71 -5.90
N ALA A 139 13.90 -10.73 -5.75
CA ALA A 139 15.21 -10.70 -6.39
C ALA A 139 16.30 -10.18 -5.42
N PRO A 140 17.57 -10.55 -5.61
CA PRO A 140 18.66 -9.98 -4.83
C PRO A 140 18.82 -8.48 -5.12
N PRO A 141 19.39 -7.71 -4.18
CA PRO A 141 19.64 -6.29 -4.38
C PRO A 141 20.54 -6.05 -5.59
N SER A 142 20.11 -5.13 -6.45
CA SER A 142 20.89 -4.69 -7.61
C SER A 142 20.89 -3.17 -7.70
N PRO A 143 21.97 -2.55 -8.25
CA PRO A 143 21.99 -1.13 -8.51
C PRO A 143 20.88 -0.71 -9.48
N SER A 144 20.35 0.49 -9.29
CA SER A 144 19.45 1.10 -10.27
C SER A 144 20.20 1.44 -11.56
N ALA A 145 19.63 1.11 -12.73
CA ALA A 145 20.19 1.41 -14.05
C ALA A 145 19.22 2.31 -14.87
N PRO A 146 19.12 3.62 -14.55
CA PRO A 146 18.11 4.51 -15.12
C PRO A 146 18.47 5.12 -16.48
N ASP A 147 19.61 4.75 -17.08
CA ASP A 147 20.20 5.49 -18.21
C ASP A 147 19.28 5.59 -19.43
N GLN A 148 18.66 4.48 -19.85
CA GLN A 148 17.70 4.49 -20.96
C GLN A 148 16.50 5.42 -20.70
N LYS A 149 16.00 5.46 -19.45
CA LYS A 149 14.90 6.36 -19.07
C LYS A 149 15.36 7.82 -19.12
N ARG A 150 16.59 8.11 -18.69
CA ARG A 150 17.17 9.46 -18.76
C ARG A 150 17.37 9.93 -20.19
N GLU A 151 17.86 9.06 -21.07
CA GLU A 151 17.99 9.32 -22.50
C GLU A 151 16.64 9.64 -23.15
N GLN A 152 15.61 8.85 -22.83
CA GLN A 152 14.26 9.10 -23.34
C GLN A 152 13.68 10.44 -22.85
N VAL A 153 13.85 10.77 -21.56
CA VAL A 153 13.41 12.07 -21.01
C VAL A 153 14.17 13.21 -21.68
N ALA A 154 15.48 13.07 -21.90
CA ALA A 154 16.29 14.07 -22.59
C ALA A 154 15.83 14.29 -24.04
N GLU A 155 15.52 13.21 -24.77
CA GLU A 155 15.01 13.30 -26.14
C GLU A 155 13.66 14.04 -26.18
N LEU A 156 12.73 13.70 -25.28
CA LEU A 156 11.41 14.32 -25.22
C LEU A 156 11.48 15.81 -24.86
N LEU A 157 12.32 16.17 -23.89
CA LEU A 157 12.52 17.57 -23.48
C LEU A 157 13.22 18.39 -24.57
N SER A 158 14.21 17.82 -25.25
CA SER A 158 14.89 18.46 -26.39
C SER A 158 13.90 18.76 -27.52
N LYS A 159 13.02 17.80 -27.87
CA LYS A 159 11.92 18.01 -28.84
C LYS A 159 10.95 19.09 -28.41
N ALA A 160 10.74 19.26 -27.10
CA ALA A 160 9.91 20.32 -26.53
C ALA A 160 10.64 21.66 -26.37
N GLY A 161 11.90 21.77 -26.81
CA GLY A 161 12.66 23.02 -26.83
C GLY A 161 13.50 23.31 -25.58
N TYR A 162 13.63 22.34 -24.67
CA TYR A 162 14.42 22.49 -23.44
C TYR A 162 15.88 22.06 -23.63
N GLY A 163 16.78 22.56 -22.77
CA GLY A 163 18.20 22.22 -22.83
C GLY A 163 18.51 20.90 -22.14
N THR A 164 19.14 19.95 -22.82
CA THR A 164 19.42 18.60 -22.25
C THR A 164 20.83 18.10 -22.56
N ARG A 165 21.78 19.02 -22.80
CA ARG A 165 23.15 18.70 -23.27
C ARG A 165 24.02 18.07 -22.18
N THR A 166 23.75 18.41 -20.93
CA THR A 166 24.45 17.88 -19.75
C THR A 166 23.43 17.31 -18.75
N PRO A 167 23.87 16.47 -17.80
CA PRO A 167 23.00 16.01 -16.71
C PRO A 167 22.34 17.15 -15.92
N ASP A 168 23.08 18.23 -15.65
CA ASP A 168 22.54 19.41 -14.95
C ASP A 168 21.51 20.16 -15.80
N ASP A 169 21.72 20.25 -17.11
CA ASP A 169 20.72 20.80 -18.03
C ASP A 169 19.44 19.97 -18.00
N LEU A 170 19.57 18.63 -18.00
CA LEU A 170 18.43 17.72 -17.96
C LEU A 170 17.61 17.91 -16.68
N LEU A 171 18.25 17.96 -15.52
CA LEU A 171 17.57 18.17 -14.23
C LEU A 171 16.83 19.51 -14.20
N ARG A 172 17.50 20.60 -14.58
CA ARG A 172 16.87 21.92 -14.65
C ARG A 172 15.70 21.94 -15.64
N SER A 173 15.84 21.30 -16.79
CA SER A 173 14.78 21.23 -17.79
C SER A 173 13.57 20.43 -17.32
N VAL A 174 13.78 19.36 -16.55
CA VAL A 174 12.68 18.65 -15.88
C VAL A 174 11.96 19.58 -14.91
N ASP A 175 12.70 20.31 -14.07
CA ASP A 175 12.10 21.24 -13.10
C ASP A 175 11.32 22.38 -13.78
N GLU A 176 11.89 23.00 -14.81
CA GLU A 176 11.22 24.04 -15.61
C GLU A 176 9.95 23.50 -16.30
N TRP A 177 10.03 22.29 -16.88
CA TRP A 177 8.89 21.65 -17.52
C TRP A 177 7.77 21.33 -16.52
N ARG A 178 8.13 20.86 -15.32
CA ARG A 178 7.19 20.56 -14.23
C ARG A 178 6.56 21.83 -13.66
N ALA A 179 7.36 22.87 -13.43
CA ALA A 179 6.92 24.15 -12.87
C ALA A 179 5.81 24.80 -13.71
N ALA A 180 5.94 24.75 -15.05
CA ALA A 180 4.94 25.28 -15.97
C ALA A 180 3.60 24.50 -15.96
N ARG A 181 3.54 23.35 -15.28
CA ARG A 181 2.41 22.39 -15.32
C ARG A 181 1.97 21.98 -13.92
N ARG A 182 2.28 22.76 -12.88
CA ARG A 182 1.91 22.43 -11.50
C ARG A 182 0.39 22.35 -11.34
N VAL A 183 -0.07 21.36 -10.59
CA VAL A 183 -1.45 21.27 -10.13
C VAL A 183 -1.58 22.07 -8.84
N PRO A 184 -2.42 23.11 -8.79
CA PRO A 184 -2.78 23.75 -7.52
C PRO A 184 -3.52 22.73 -6.64
N MET A 185 -3.14 22.62 -5.37
CA MET A 185 -3.76 21.66 -4.45
C MET A 185 -5.28 21.88 -4.30
N ALA A 186 -5.75 23.13 -4.44
CA ALA A 186 -7.17 23.47 -4.48
C ALA A 186 -7.94 22.85 -5.66
N SER A 187 -7.24 22.43 -6.71
CA SER A 187 -7.82 21.82 -7.92
C SER A 187 -7.70 20.30 -7.96
N VAL A 188 -7.02 19.68 -7.00
CA VAL A 188 -6.77 18.22 -7.00
C VAL A 188 -8.05 17.42 -7.07
N ARG A 189 -9.07 17.80 -6.30
CA ARG A 189 -10.35 17.08 -6.29
C ARG A 189 -11.01 17.12 -7.67
N SER A 190 -11.21 18.30 -8.24
CA SER A 190 -11.90 18.46 -9.52
C SER A 190 -11.12 17.88 -10.70
N LEU A 191 -9.79 17.97 -10.68
CA LEU A 191 -8.95 17.29 -11.67
C LEU A 191 -8.98 15.77 -11.49
N GLY A 192 -8.98 15.28 -10.25
CA GLY A 192 -9.15 13.88 -9.89
C GLY A 192 -10.42 13.30 -10.51
N ASP A 193 -11.56 13.91 -10.21
CA ASP A 193 -12.87 13.53 -10.75
C ASP A 193 -12.86 13.45 -12.29
N ALA A 194 -12.23 14.43 -12.94
CA ALA A 194 -12.17 14.50 -14.40
C ALA A 194 -11.35 13.36 -15.02
N TYR A 195 -10.19 13.04 -14.44
CA TYR A 195 -9.32 11.97 -14.92
C TYR A 195 -9.88 10.58 -14.60
N ILE A 196 -10.46 10.39 -13.41
CA ILE A 196 -11.16 9.15 -13.04
C ILE A 196 -12.29 8.88 -14.05
N ALA A 197 -13.14 9.87 -14.32
CA ALA A 197 -14.23 9.72 -15.29
C ALA A 197 -13.71 9.41 -16.71
N ARG A 198 -12.54 9.93 -17.08
CA ARG A 198 -11.89 9.61 -18.37
C ARG A 198 -11.40 8.16 -18.40
N TYR A 199 -10.72 7.68 -17.36
CA TYR A 199 -10.23 6.32 -17.30
C TYR A 199 -11.34 5.30 -17.21
N ASP A 200 -12.40 5.58 -16.45
CA ASP A 200 -13.58 4.72 -16.38
C ASP A 200 -14.20 4.51 -17.77
N ARG A 201 -14.43 5.57 -18.55
CA ARG A 201 -14.90 5.45 -19.95
C ARG A 201 -13.95 4.66 -20.85
N LEU A 202 -12.64 4.80 -20.65
CA LEU A 202 -11.65 4.02 -21.40
C LEU A 202 -11.71 2.54 -21.01
N ALA A 203 -11.87 2.23 -19.73
CA ALA A 203 -11.99 0.87 -19.24
C ALA A 203 -13.34 0.25 -19.65
N GLU A 204 -14.44 1.01 -19.69
CA GLU A 204 -15.73 0.56 -20.26
C GLU A 204 -15.57 0.13 -21.71
N ARG A 205 -14.89 0.95 -22.51
CA ARG A 205 -14.75 0.70 -23.95
C ARG A 205 -13.76 -0.42 -24.27
N ASN A 206 -12.65 -0.49 -23.55
CA ASN A 206 -11.49 -1.29 -23.94
C ASN A 206 -11.22 -2.51 -23.05
N LEU A 207 -11.82 -2.58 -21.85
CA LEU A 207 -11.61 -3.69 -20.91
C LEU A 207 -12.90 -4.48 -20.65
N LEU A 208 -14.01 -3.82 -20.30
CA LEU A 208 -15.26 -4.51 -19.92
C LEU A 208 -15.77 -5.55 -20.94
N PRO A 209 -15.69 -5.34 -22.27
CA PRO A 209 -16.15 -6.34 -23.24
C PRO A 209 -15.40 -7.68 -23.17
N TYR A 210 -14.24 -7.70 -22.52
CA TYR A 210 -13.39 -8.89 -22.35
C TYR A 210 -13.49 -9.51 -20.95
N LEU A 211 -14.25 -8.91 -20.04
CA LEU A 211 -14.46 -9.41 -18.68
C LEU A 211 -15.78 -10.17 -18.54
N PRO A 212 -15.85 -11.17 -17.65
CA PRO A 212 -17.12 -11.78 -17.23
C PRO A 212 -18.11 -10.74 -16.69
N GLU A 213 -19.41 -10.97 -16.91
CA GLU A 213 -20.49 -10.04 -16.53
C GLU A 213 -20.50 -9.72 -15.04
N GLU A 214 -20.07 -10.66 -14.20
CA GLU A 214 -19.98 -10.51 -12.75
C GLU A 214 -19.01 -9.39 -12.35
N LEU A 215 -17.97 -9.14 -13.16
CA LEU A 215 -17.00 -8.08 -12.91
C LEU A 215 -17.45 -6.70 -13.43
N HIS A 216 -18.52 -6.62 -14.22
CA HIS A 216 -19.01 -5.34 -14.76
C HIS A 216 -19.61 -4.44 -13.67
N ARG A 217 -20.00 -5.02 -12.54
CA ARG A 217 -20.61 -4.30 -11.42
C ARG A 217 -19.61 -3.81 -10.38
N VAL A 218 -18.34 -4.18 -10.50
CA VAL A 218 -17.29 -3.73 -9.59
C VAL A 218 -17.14 -2.22 -9.76
N PRO A 219 -17.30 -1.39 -8.70
CA PRO A 219 -17.12 0.04 -8.83
C PRO A 219 -15.66 0.40 -9.16
N ARG A 220 -15.46 1.42 -10.01
CA ARG A 220 -14.12 1.81 -10.51
C ARG A 220 -13.87 3.32 -10.52
N ALA A 221 -14.89 4.12 -10.22
CA ALA A 221 -14.89 5.55 -10.53
C ALA A 221 -15.36 6.44 -9.36
N ASN A 222 -15.36 5.90 -8.15
CA ASN A 222 -15.94 6.54 -6.98
C ASN A 222 -14.93 6.70 -5.83
N ILE A 223 -13.67 6.92 -6.20
CA ILE A 223 -12.59 7.31 -5.30
C ILE A 223 -12.58 8.83 -5.21
N GLU A 224 -12.53 9.37 -4.00
CA GLU A 224 -12.40 10.80 -3.77
C GLU A 224 -10.95 11.18 -3.41
N PHE A 225 -10.36 12.12 -4.14
CA PHE A 225 -9.04 12.67 -3.81
C PHE A 225 -9.16 13.80 -2.78
N LEU A 226 -8.48 13.64 -1.64
CA LEU A 226 -8.55 14.53 -0.49
C LEU A 226 -7.15 15.04 -0.12
N PRO A 227 -6.93 16.36 -0.01
CA PRO A 227 -5.67 16.88 0.50
C PRO A 227 -5.58 16.68 2.03
N ILE A 228 -4.43 16.22 2.51
CA ILE A 228 -4.11 16.08 3.94
C ILE A 228 -2.87 16.91 4.30
N GLN A 229 -2.90 17.61 5.43
CA GLN A 229 -1.78 18.43 5.91
C GLN A 229 -0.92 17.65 6.89
N GLY A 230 0.41 17.85 6.84
CA GLY A 230 1.33 17.30 7.84
C GLY A 230 1.51 15.79 7.77
N ALA A 231 1.08 15.13 6.69
CA ALA A 231 1.35 13.71 6.47
C ALA A 231 2.85 13.48 6.25
N TRP A 232 3.35 12.35 6.75
CA TRP A 232 4.73 11.90 6.54
C TRP A 232 4.92 11.12 5.23
N PHE A 233 3.81 10.79 4.55
CA PHE A 233 3.77 10.12 3.25
C PHE A 233 3.33 11.10 2.14
N SER A 234 3.54 10.73 0.88
CA SER A 234 3.14 11.53 -0.30
C SER A 234 1.66 11.38 -0.66
N GLY A 235 1.13 10.16 -0.54
CA GLY A 235 -0.30 9.89 -0.54
C GLY A 235 -0.60 8.46 -0.11
N SER A 236 -1.89 8.15 0.07
CA SER A 236 -2.35 6.85 0.54
C SER A 236 -3.77 6.57 0.04
N MET A 237 -3.97 5.39 -0.54
CA MET A 237 -5.30 4.85 -0.84
C MET A 237 -5.90 4.26 0.43
N ASN A 238 -7.13 4.66 0.74
CA ASN A 238 -7.86 4.20 1.91
C ASN A 238 -9.15 3.54 1.46
N TYR A 239 -9.23 2.23 1.60
CA TYR A 239 -10.45 1.48 1.31
C TYR A 239 -11.02 0.88 2.59
N LEU A 240 -12.25 1.25 2.95
CA LEU A 240 -12.93 0.69 4.12
C LEU A 240 -13.92 -0.41 3.73
N GLY A 241 -14.53 -0.30 2.55
CA GLY A 241 -15.40 -1.32 1.99
C GLY A 241 -16.64 -1.67 2.83
N ARG A 242 -17.13 -0.78 3.71
CA ARG A 242 -18.31 -1.05 4.57
C ARG A 242 -19.61 -0.53 3.99
N LYS A 243 -19.54 0.55 3.19
CA LYS A 243 -20.74 1.13 2.59
C LYS A 243 -21.43 0.12 1.66
N ARG A 244 -22.76 0.15 1.69
CA ARG A 244 -23.64 -0.68 0.88
C ARG A 244 -24.73 0.20 0.30
N LYS A 245 -25.10 -0.06 -0.95
CA LYS A 245 -26.29 0.50 -1.60
C LYS A 245 -27.56 -0.04 -0.92
N PRO A 246 -28.75 0.57 -1.15
CA PRO A 246 -30.00 0.07 -0.63
C PRO A 246 -30.35 -1.38 -1.03
N ASP A 247 -29.81 -1.87 -2.14
CA ASP A 247 -29.96 -3.25 -2.62
C ASP A 247 -28.95 -4.24 -2.00
N GLY A 248 -28.09 -3.77 -1.09
CA GLY A 248 -27.06 -4.57 -0.43
C GLY A 248 -25.77 -4.72 -1.23
N ALA A 249 -25.66 -4.16 -2.44
CA ALA A 249 -24.41 -4.21 -3.20
C ALA A 249 -23.33 -3.33 -2.54
N PRO A 250 -22.03 -3.70 -2.62
CA PRO A 250 -20.94 -2.89 -2.09
C PRO A 250 -20.88 -1.52 -2.77
N GLU A 251 -20.74 -0.48 -1.96
CA GLU A 251 -20.21 0.79 -2.44
C GLU A 251 -18.70 0.79 -2.22
N TYR A 252 -17.95 1.25 -3.20
CA TYR A 252 -16.51 1.34 -3.04
C TYR A 252 -16.19 2.58 -2.19
N GLU A 253 -16.15 2.36 -0.88
CA GLU A 253 -15.82 3.36 0.13
C GLU A 253 -14.30 3.60 0.12
N ALA A 254 -13.85 4.41 -0.83
CA ALA A 254 -12.44 4.68 -1.04
C ALA A 254 -12.14 6.18 -1.13
N THR A 255 -11.05 6.58 -0.48
CA THR A 255 -10.46 7.91 -0.62
C THR A 255 -8.98 7.78 -0.93
N TYR A 256 -8.45 8.70 -1.72
CA TYR A 256 -7.01 8.87 -1.86
C TYR A 256 -6.59 10.15 -1.14
N GLU A 257 -5.86 10.01 -0.03
CA GLU A 257 -5.31 11.14 0.69
C GLU A 257 -3.98 11.55 0.05
N ILE A 258 -3.87 12.79 -0.43
CA ILE A 258 -2.64 13.34 -1.01
C ILE A 258 -2.06 14.41 -0.09
N ASN A 259 -0.75 14.36 0.13
CA ASN A 259 -0.09 15.33 0.98
C ASN A 259 -0.16 16.74 0.37
N ALA A 260 -0.72 17.69 1.12
CA ALA A 260 -0.92 19.06 0.67
C ALA A 260 0.39 19.81 0.41
N SER A 261 1.53 19.33 0.94
CA SER A 261 2.85 19.90 0.66
C SER A 261 3.50 19.34 -0.61
N LEU A 262 2.87 18.37 -1.28
CA LEU A 262 3.43 17.75 -2.48
C LEU A 262 3.33 18.71 -3.67
N GLU A 263 4.47 18.98 -4.31
CA GLU A 263 4.47 19.63 -5.61
C GLU A 263 4.38 18.59 -6.74
N ILE A 264 3.24 18.58 -7.43
CA ILE A 264 2.95 17.63 -8.51
C ILE A 264 2.54 18.37 -9.79
N SER A 265 3.02 17.89 -10.93
CA SER A 265 2.60 18.38 -12.25
C SER A 265 1.37 17.63 -12.76
N VAL A 266 0.64 18.20 -13.72
CA VAL A 266 -0.56 17.59 -14.30
C VAL A 266 -0.29 16.16 -14.82
N PRO A 267 0.79 15.88 -15.57
CA PRO A 267 1.06 14.52 -16.04
C PRO A 267 1.45 13.54 -14.93
N GLU A 268 2.15 14.00 -13.89
CA GLU A 268 2.43 13.18 -12.70
C GLU A 268 1.14 12.84 -11.94
N PHE A 269 0.21 13.80 -11.84
CA PHE A 269 -1.07 13.60 -11.18
C PHE A 269 -1.99 12.67 -11.98
N GLU A 270 -2.04 12.81 -13.31
CA GLU A 270 -2.74 11.88 -14.20
C GLU A 270 -2.17 10.45 -14.06
N GLN A 271 -0.85 10.31 -14.04
CA GLN A 271 -0.19 9.02 -13.83
C GLN A 271 -0.50 8.44 -12.44
N LEU A 272 -0.50 9.27 -11.39
CA LEU A 272 -0.87 8.85 -10.05
C LEU A 272 -2.30 8.28 -10.04
N ILE A 273 -3.25 8.98 -10.65
CA ILE A 273 -4.63 8.50 -10.73
C ILE A 273 -4.69 7.15 -11.45
N SER A 274 -3.99 6.97 -12.57
CA SER A 274 -3.98 5.68 -13.28
C SER A 274 -3.29 4.54 -12.53
N HIS A 275 -2.44 4.86 -11.55
CA HIS A 275 -1.77 3.88 -10.70
C HIS A 275 -2.70 3.44 -9.56
N GLU A 276 -3.44 4.38 -9.00
CA GLU A 276 -4.26 4.20 -7.79
C GLU A 276 -5.71 3.77 -8.09
N VAL A 277 -6.22 4.09 -9.28
CA VAL A 277 -7.63 3.89 -9.71
C VAL A 277 -7.73 2.93 -10.89
#